data_AF-A0A7S2LMC1-F1
#
_entry.id   AF-A0A7S2LMC1-F1
#
_cell.length_a   1.000
_cell.length_b   1.000
_cell.length_c   1.000
_cell.angle_alpha   90.00
_cell.angle_beta   90.00
_cell.angle_gamma   90.00
#
_symmetry.space_group_name_H-M   'P 1'
#
loop_
_entity.id
_entity.type
_entity.pdbx_description
1 polymer ?
#
loop_
_entity_poly.entity_id
_entity_poly.type
_entity_poly.pdbx_seq_one_letter_code
_entity_poly.pdbx_strand_id
1 'polypeptide(L)'
;LTGAGPETGWVSLTAAGKKLMERRTLTAEDLFTLERALALQEQLLEGFAQPAFQRELARHMAEHPSKTGAAFLGKRRELALSVQSAVLPRFGFEGNDRGVANMMAAFGPRHQHDAVGWNNGQIQMLLHM
;
A
#
# COMPACT_ATOMS: atom_id res chain seq x y z
N LEU A 1 -4.72 43.56 45.28
CA LEU A 1 -5.12 42.60 44.22
C LEU A 1 -3.98 42.64 43.21
N THR A 2 -3.27 41.59 42.83
CA THR A 2 -3.57 40.15 42.77
C THR A 2 -2.28 39.56 42.20
N GLY A 3 -1.68 38.54 42.81
CA GLY A 3 -2.00 37.16 42.46
C GLY A 3 -0.80 36.58 41.71
N ALA A 4 -0.10 35.65 42.36
CA ALA A 4 0.99 34.88 41.76
C ALA A 4 0.51 34.19 40.48
N GLY A 5 1.28 34.30 39.40
CA GLY A 5 0.99 33.64 38.14
C GLY A 5 1.16 32.11 38.26
N PRO A 6 0.36 31.30 37.54
CA PRO A 6 0.63 29.87 37.41
C PRO A 6 1.83 29.64 36.47
N GLU A 7 2.78 28.81 36.90
CA GLU A 7 4.09 28.56 36.28
C GLU A 7 4.04 27.66 35.04
N THR A 8 2.86 27.41 34.48
CA THR A 8 2.72 26.61 33.25
C THR A 8 1.41 26.95 32.58
N GLY A 9 1.47 27.91 31.66
CA GLY A 9 0.31 28.44 30.94
C GLY A 9 -0.19 27.47 29.87
N TRP A 10 -1.45 27.04 30.00
CA TRP A 10 -2.27 26.73 28.83
C TRP A 10 -3.06 27.99 28.48
N VAL A 11 -2.47 28.84 27.63
CA VAL A 11 -3.24 29.92 27.01
C VAL A 11 -3.99 29.30 25.83
N SER A 12 -5.28 29.01 26.01
CA SER A 12 -6.17 28.78 24.88
C SER A 12 -6.33 30.09 24.13
N LEU A 13 -5.65 30.23 22.99
CA LEU A 13 -5.94 31.25 22.00
C LEU A 13 -7.09 30.76 21.12
N THR A 14 -8.30 31.28 21.38
CA THR A 14 -9.45 31.08 20.50
C THR A 14 -9.37 32.09 19.35
N ALA A 15 -8.76 31.69 18.23
CA ALA A 15 -8.79 32.47 17.00
C ALA A 15 -10.09 32.17 16.22
N ALA A 16 -11.00 33.16 16.20
CA ALA A 16 -12.04 33.37 15.20
C ALA A 16 -12.84 32.14 14.72
N GLY A 17 -13.84 31.71 15.51
CA GLY A 17 -15.23 31.52 15.04
C GLY A 17 -15.52 30.68 13.79
N LYS A 18 -14.62 29.83 13.29
CA LYS A 18 -14.90 28.88 12.21
C LYS A 18 -14.77 27.46 12.76
N LYS A 19 -15.84 26.68 12.64
CA LYS A 19 -15.80 25.22 12.78
C LYS A 19 -14.72 24.69 11.81
N LEU A 20 -13.52 24.45 12.32
CA LEU A 20 -12.35 24.01 11.54
C LEU A 20 -12.34 22.49 11.27
N MET A 21 -13.40 21.78 11.64
CA MET A 21 -13.49 20.33 11.52
C MET A 21 -14.89 19.97 11.01
N GLU A 22 -15.21 20.36 9.78
CA GLU A 22 -16.07 19.49 8.99
C GLU A 22 -15.24 18.24 8.71
N ARG A 23 -15.65 17.10 9.25
CA ARG A 23 -15.16 15.79 8.78
C ARG A 23 -15.51 15.73 7.30
N ARG A 24 -14.58 16.14 6.45
CA ARG A 24 -14.69 15.91 5.02
C ARG A 24 -14.64 14.40 4.87
N THR A 25 -15.75 13.79 4.47
CA THR A 25 -15.79 12.38 4.10
C THR A 25 -14.88 12.25 2.90
N LEU A 26 -13.64 11.77 3.12
CA LEU A 26 -12.69 11.55 2.03
C LEU A 26 -13.34 10.57 1.05
N THR A 27 -13.46 10.97 -0.20
CA THR A 27 -13.99 10.10 -1.25
C THR A 27 -12.96 9.01 -1.56
N ALA A 28 -13.37 7.92 -2.24
CA ALA A 28 -12.42 6.89 -2.66
C ALA A 28 -11.29 7.45 -3.54
N GLU A 29 -11.57 8.51 -4.32
CA GLU A 29 -10.58 9.23 -5.13
C GLU A 29 -9.63 10.09 -4.29
N ASP A 30 -10.11 10.67 -3.18
CA ASP A 30 -9.27 11.38 -2.21
C ASP A 30 -8.40 10.42 -1.38
N LEU A 31 -8.86 9.19 -1.16
CA LEU A 31 -8.20 8.20 -0.30
C LEU A 31 -7.09 7.42 -1.00
N PHE A 32 -7.14 7.28 -2.31
CA PHE A 32 -6.05 6.71 -3.07
C PHE A 32 -5.55 7.83 -3.96
N THR A 33 -4.54 8.60 -3.53
CA THR A 33 -3.86 9.66 -4.33
C THR A 33 -2.67 9.08 -5.11
N LEU A 34 -2.09 9.84 -6.05
CA LEU A 34 -0.89 9.39 -6.78
C LEU A 34 0.26 9.06 -5.82
N GLU A 35 0.50 9.93 -4.85
CA GLU A 35 1.52 9.73 -3.81
C GLU A 35 1.26 8.43 -3.02
N ARG A 36 0.02 8.17 -2.61
CA ARG A 36 -0.34 6.92 -1.93
C ARG A 36 -0.17 5.70 -2.83
N ALA A 37 -0.46 5.83 -4.11
CA ALA A 37 -0.28 4.76 -5.08
C ALA A 37 1.21 4.40 -5.26
N LEU A 38 2.09 5.41 -5.36
CA LEU A 38 3.53 5.22 -5.44
C LEU A 38 4.10 4.62 -4.16
N ALA A 39 3.73 5.16 -2.99
CA ALA A 39 4.17 4.64 -1.69
C ALA A 39 3.73 3.19 -1.45
N LEU A 40 2.54 2.81 -1.95
CA LEU A 40 2.09 1.41 -1.92
C LEU A 40 3.00 0.54 -2.79
N GLN A 41 3.26 0.95 -4.04
CA GLN A 41 4.14 0.19 -4.94
C GLN A 41 5.56 0.07 -4.39
N GLU A 42 6.09 1.10 -3.75
CA GLU A 42 7.41 1.06 -3.09
C GLU A 42 7.46 0.02 -1.97
N GLN A 43 6.44 -0.03 -1.10
CA GLN A 43 6.39 -1.07 -0.05
C GLN A 43 6.22 -2.48 -0.62
N LEU A 44 5.47 -2.64 -1.72
CA LEU A 44 5.39 -3.92 -2.42
C LEU A 44 6.73 -4.31 -3.06
N LEU A 45 7.43 -3.35 -3.68
CA LEU A 45 8.76 -3.56 -4.26
C LEU A 45 9.75 -4.00 -3.19
N GLU A 46 9.80 -3.32 -2.05
CA GLU A 46 10.67 -3.68 -0.93
C GLU A 46 10.37 -5.08 -0.42
N GLY A 47 9.09 -5.42 -0.26
CA GLY A 47 8.65 -6.74 0.20
C GLY A 47 8.98 -7.86 -0.79
N PHE A 48 8.74 -7.64 -2.08
CA PHE A 48 9.08 -8.61 -3.11
C PHE A 48 10.59 -8.72 -3.34
N ALA A 49 11.36 -7.65 -3.14
CA ALA A 49 12.82 -7.67 -3.26
C ALA A 49 13.51 -8.41 -2.08
N GLN A 50 12.78 -8.76 -1.01
CA GLN A 50 13.37 -9.44 0.13
C GLN A 50 14.03 -10.76 -0.27
N PRO A 51 15.28 -11.03 0.19
CA PRO A 51 16.00 -12.26 -0.17
C PRO A 51 15.24 -13.54 0.19
N ALA A 52 14.48 -13.54 1.29
CA ALA A 52 13.67 -14.69 1.70
C ALA A 52 12.55 -14.99 0.68
N PHE A 53 11.82 -13.96 0.26
CA PHE A 53 10.78 -14.09 -0.75
C PHE A 53 11.35 -14.56 -2.08
N GLN A 54 12.44 -13.94 -2.55
CA GLN A 54 13.07 -14.29 -3.82
C GLN A 54 13.62 -15.73 -3.85
N ARG A 55 14.20 -16.21 -2.74
CA ARG A 55 14.61 -17.63 -2.63
C ARG A 55 13.42 -18.58 -2.74
N GLU A 56 12.31 -18.27 -2.08
CA GLU A 56 11.14 -19.14 -2.11
C GLU A 56 10.44 -19.12 -3.46
N LEU A 57 10.36 -17.96 -4.11
CA LEU A 57 9.87 -17.83 -5.48
C LEU A 57 10.76 -18.61 -6.45
N ALA A 58 12.09 -18.46 -6.37
CA ALA A 58 13.02 -19.20 -7.24
C ALA A 58 12.91 -20.72 -7.06
N ARG A 59 12.79 -21.21 -5.82
CA ARG A 59 12.54 -22.62 -5.53
C ARG A 59 11.25 -23.09 -6.21
N HIS A 60 10.16 -22.35 -6.02
CA HIS A 60 8.86 -22.65 -6.63
C HIS A 60 8.93 -22.68 -8.16
N MET A 61 9.69 -21.78 -8.78
CA MET A 61 9.88 -21.74 -10.22
C MET A 61 10.71 -22.92 -10.75
N ALA A 62 11.71 -23.37 -10.01
CA ALA A 62 12.51 -24.55 -10.36
C ALA A 62 11.71 -25.86 -10.27
N GLU A 63 10.79 -25.96 -9.31
CA GLU A 63 9.93 -27.13 -9.10
C GLU A 63 8.83 -27.28 -10.18
N HIS A 64 8.55 -26.23 -10.95
CA HIS A 64 7.45 -26.18 -11.92
C HIS A 64 7.87 -25.67 -13.31
N PRO A 65 8.46 -26.52 -14.17
CA PRO A 65 8.98 -26.13 -15.48
C PRO A 65 7.91 -25.55 -16.43
N SER A 66 6.66 -26.00 -16.34
CA SER A 66 5.61 -25.58 -17.27
C SER A 66 5.09 -24.15 -17.00
N LYS A 67 5.42 -23.54 -15.83
CA LYS A 67 4.98 -22.20 -15.35
C LYS A 67 3.48 -21.84 -15.59
N THR A 68 2.63 -22.84 -15.85
CA THR A 68 1.24 -22.65 -16.34
C THR A 68 0.20 -23.47 -15.57
N GLY A 69 0.63 -24.47 -14.79
CA GLY A 69 -0.28 -25.32 -14.02
C GLY A 69 -1.02 -24.54 -12.92
N ALA A 70 -2.27 -24.93 -12.64
CA ALA A 70 -3.09 -24.32 -11.60
C ALA A 70 -2.40 -24.33 -10.22
N ALA A 71 -1.70 -25.42 -9.88
CA ALA A 71 -0.91 -25.52 -8.64
C ALA A 71 0.23 -24.50 -8.60
N PHE A 72 0.94 -24.31 -9.74
CA PHE A 72 2.00 -23.32 -9.85
C PHE A 72 1.46 -21.90 -9.65
N LEU A 73 0.37 -21.56 -10.33
CA LEU A 73 -0.27 -20.24 -10.23
C LEU A 73 -0.84 -19.99 -8.83
N GLY A 74 -1.45 -21.00 -8.22
CA GLY A 74 -1.98 -20.94 -6.86
C GLY A 74 -0.89 -20.62 -5.83
N LYS A 75 0.21 -21.39 -5.84
CA LYS A 75 1.31 -21.15 -4.90
C LYS A 75 2.03 -19.82 -5.15
N ARG A 76 2.18 -19.39 -6.42
CA ARG A 76 2.72 -18.06 -6.74
C ARG A 76 1.84 -16.95 -6.16
N ARG A 77 0.51 -17.10 -6.27
CA ARG A 77 -0.46 -16.18 -5.68
C ARG A 77 -0.35 -16.16 -4.15
N GLU A 78 -0.25 -17.32 -3.50
CA GLU A 78 -0.06 -17.39 -2.04
C GLU A 78 1.23 -16.67 -1.59
N LEU A 79 2.33 -16.89 -2.29
CA LEU A 79 3.59 -16.20 -2.01
C LEU A 79 3.42 -14.69 -2.14
N ALA A 80 2.86 -14.21 -3.26
CA ALA A 80 2.61 -12.78 -3.44
C ALA A 80 1.69 -12.22 -2.34
N LEU A 81 0.65 -12.96 -1.96
CA LEU A 81 -0.29 -12.58 -0.92
C LEU A 81 0.38 -12.49 0.46
N SER A 82 1.43 -13.27 0.74
CA SER A 82 2.19 -13.14 2.00
C SER A 82 2.80 -11.75 2.19
N VAL A 83 3.25 -11.12 1.10
CA VAL A 83 3.76 -9.74 1.13
C VAL A 83 2.61 -8.75 1.11
N GLN A 84 1.66 -8.94 0.19
CA GLN A 84 0.53 -8.02 0.02
C GLN A 84 -0.31 -7.92 1.31
N SER A 85 -0.53 -9.02 2.02
CA SER A 85 -1.33 -9.04 3.26
C SER A 85 -0.74 -8.17 4.38
N ALA A 86 0.57 -7.97 4.42
CA ALA A 86 1.23 -7.08 5.37
C ALA A 86 1.17 -5.59 4.94
N VAL A 87 1.19 -5.33 3.63
CA VAL A 87 1.23 -3.97 3.06
C VAL A 87 -0.16 -3.37 2.91
N LEU A 88 -1.11 -4.11 2.33
CA LEU A 88 -2.44 -3.65 1.93
C LEU A 88 -3.24 -2.97 3.08
N PRO A 89 -3.27 -3.49 4.31
CA PRO A 89 -4.00 -2.87 5.42
C PRO A 89 -3.55 -1.43 5.74
N ARG A 90 -2.27 -1.11 5.52
CA ARG A 90 -1.71 0.23 5.75
C ARG A 90 -2.28 1.27 4.79
N PHE A 91 -2.76 0.82 3.64
CA PHE A 91 -3.32 1.66 2.59
C PHE A 91 -4.85 1.64 2.54
N GLY A 92 -5.50 0.92 3.46
CA GLY A 92 -6.96 0.82 3.55
C GLY A 92 -7.55 -0.34 2.73
N PHE A 93 -6.71 -1.25 2.24
CA PHE A 93 -7.15 -2.46 1.55
C PHE A 93 -7.07 -3.66 2.50
N GLU A 94 -7.88 -4.67 2.26
CA GLU A 94 -7.80 -5.89 3.06
C GLU A 94 -6.54 -6.70 2.73
N GLY A 95 -5.98 -7.40 3.73
CA GLY A 95 -4.83 -8.28 3.54
C GLY A 95 -5.18 -9.63 2.92
N ASN A 96 -6.09 -9.66 1.96
CA ASN A 96 -6.61 -10.87 1.32
C ASN A 96 -6.82 -10.64 -0.19
N ASP A 97 -7.26 -11.68 -0.89
CA ASP A 97 -7.52 -11.63 -2.32
C ASP A 97 -8.50 -10.54 -2.76
N ARG A 98 -9.53 -10.26 -1.94
CA ARG A 98 -10.48 -9.17 -2.21
C ARG A 98 -9.79 -7.82 -2.12
N GLY A 99 -8.92 -7.62 -1.14
CA GLY A 99 -8.13 -6.40 -1.02
C GLY A 99 -7.15 -6.21 -2.18
N VAL A 100 -6.54 -7.27 -2.69
CA VAL A 100 -5.71 -7.22 -3.91
C VAL A 100 -6.55 -6.77 -5.11
N ALA A 101 -7.74 -7.34 -5.30
CA ALA A 101 -8.63 -6.93 -6.39
C ALA A 101 -9.06 -5.46 -6.26
N ASN A 102 -9.41 -5.01 -5.06
CA ASN A 102 -9.76 -3.62 -4.78
C ASN A 102 -8.59 -2.66 -5.02
N MET A 103 -7.38 -3.06 -4.64
CA MET A 103 -6.16 -2.31 -4.92
C MET A 103 -5.96 -2.15 -6.43
N MET A 104 -6.04 -3.25 -7.19
CA MET A 104 -5.90 -3.22 -8.65
C MET A 104 -6.95 -2.29 -9.30
N ALA A 105 -8.19 -2.33 -8.84
CA ALA A 105 -9.24 -1.41 -9.30
C ALA A 105 -8.92 0.06 -9.00
N ALA A 106 -8.35 0.35 -7.83
CA ALA A 106 -7.94 1.70 -7.43
C ALA A 106 -6.78 2.25 -8.29
N PHE A 107 -5.91 1.38 -8.82
CA PHE A 107 -4.87 1.77 -9.80
C PHE A 107 -5.42 2.03 -11.20
N GLY A 108 -6.63 1.56 -11.54
CA GLY A 108 -7.25 1.69 -12.87
C GLY A 108 -7.15 3.10 -13.47
N PRO A 109 -7.63 4.15 -12.78
CA PRO A 109 -7.53 5.54 -13.25
C PRO A 109 -6.09 6.09 -13.35
N ARG A 110 -5.10 5.41 -12.76
CA ARG A 110 -3.70 5.86 -12.64
C ARG A 110 -2.72 5.13 -13.55
N HIS A 111 -3.17 4.12 -14.30
CA HIS A 111 -2.30 3.33 -15.18
C HIS A 111 -1.55 4.15 -16.25
N GLN A 112 -2.04 5.34 -16.57
CA GLN A 112 -1.43 6.25 -17.55
C GLN A 112 -0.33 7.13 -16.95
N HIS A 113 -0.06 7.04 -15.64
CA HIS A 113 1.01 7.82 -15.01
C HIS A 113 2.34 7.07 -15.08
N ASP A 114 3.35 7.67 -15.71
CA ASP A 114 4.63 7.03 -16.02
C ASP A 114 5.31 6.38 -14.81
N ALA A 115 5.34 7.07 -13.66
CA ALA A 115 5.94 6.52 -12.43
C ALA A 115 5.21 5.27 -11.90
N VAL A 116 3.87 5.23 -12.03
CA VAL A 116 3.06 4.07 -11.62
C VAL A 116 3.32 2.90 -12.57
N GLY A 117 3.42 3.17 -13.87
CA GLY A 117 3.76 2.19 -14.89
C GLY A 117 5.17 1.61 -14.70
N TRP A 118 6.16 2.46 -14.41
CA TRP A 118 7.53 2.07 -14.11
C TRP A 118 7.59 1.09 -12.93
N ASN A 119 6.99 1.46 -11.80
CA ASN A 119 6.96 0.62 -10.61
C ASN A 119 6.23 -0.70 -10.84
N ASN A 120 5.13 -0.69 -11.60
CA ASN A 120 4.46 -1.93 -11.99
C ASN A 120 5.40 -2.83 -12.81
N GLY A 121 6.18 -2.29 -13.74
CA GLY A 121 7.20 -3.04 -14.48
C GLY A 121 8.25 -3.68 -13.56
N GLN A 122 8.76 -2.93 -12.57
CA GLN A 122 9.72 -3.44 -11.59
C GLN A 122 9.13 -4.56 -10.73
N ILE A 123 7.88 -4.41 -10.28
CA ILE A 123 7.16 -5.46 -9.54
C ILE A 123 7.02 -6.72 -10.40
N GLN A 124 6.64 -6.58 -11.67
CA GLN A 124 6.54 -7.73 -12.56
C GLN A 124 7.88 -8.43 -12.74
N MET A 125 8.99 -7.70 -12.89
CA MET A 125 10.33 -8.30 -12.98
C MET A 125 10.68 -9.15 -11.75
N LEU A 126 10.37 -8.67 -10.54
CA LEU A 126 10.58 -9.41 -9.29
C LEU A 126 9.69 -10.66 -9.16
N LEU A 127 8.60 -10.75 -9.91
CA LEU A 127 7.64 -11.85 -9.87
C LEU A 127 7.76 -12.84 -11.04
N HIS A 128 8.67 -12.59 -11.99
CA HIS A 128 8.76 -13.30 -13.26
C HIS A 128 10.14 -13.96 -13.56
N MET A 129 11.06 -14.05 -12.59
CA MET A 129 12.41 -14.60 -12.82
C MET A 129 12.47 -15.96 -13.57
#